data_AF-A0A7W6G0J6-F1
#
_entry.id   AF-A0A7W6G0J6-F1
#
_cell.length_a   1.000
_cell.length_b   1.000
_cell.length_c   1.000
_cell.angle_alpha   90.00
_cell.angle_beta   90.00
_cell.angle_gamma   90.00
#
_symmetry.space_group_name_H-M   'P 1'
#
loop_
_entity.id
_entity.type
_entity.pdbx_description
1 polymer ?
#
loop_
_entity_poly.entity_id
_entity_poly.type
_entity_poly.pdbx_seq_one_letter_code
_entity_poly.pdbx_strand_id
1 'polypeptide(L)'
;MGAIDKASAAERMLVSAILMRERGEDALAIHVVAASALNVLRDLIEKKGDDYVEQTLKVGAFTIATARRNGDEVKLPTNAVMDAVIEAVSQGIESGEVTQASDLTVTLSAGERRSLLNYIVKPYNFLKHADRDPLATLDDSDIDPDGAIAHALHAVTLVSPGKGLPDEIKPYLERHDLLAAIADSAGG
;
A
#
# COMPACT_ATOMS: atom_id res chain seq x y z
N MET A 1 -16.92 -12.48 25.19
CA MET A 1 -16.28 -12.18 23.88
C MET A 1 -15.92 -10.71 23.89
N GLY A 2 -14.65 -10.37 23.69
CA GLY A 2 -14.20 -8.97 23.62
C GLY A 2 -14.62 -8.30 22.31
N ALA A 3 -14.83 -6.99 22.33
CA ALA A 3 -15.04 -6.20 21.12
C ALA A 3 -13.73 -6.11 20.32
N ILE A 4 -13.84 -6.08 18.99
CA ILE A 4 -12.72 -5.87 18.07
C ILE A 4 -12.93 -4.51 17.38
N ASP A 5 -11.92 -3.64 17.43
CA ASP A 5 -11.96 -2.39 16.68
C ASP A 5 -11.62 -2.60 15.20
N LYS A 6 -11.87 -1.58 14.37
CA LYS A 6 -11.66 -1.66 12.92
C LYS A 6 -10.19 -1.90 12.53
N ALA A 7 -9.25 -1.30 13.25
CA ALA A 7 -7.82 -1.44 12.95
C ALA A 7 -7.36 -2.88 13.22
N SER A 8 -7.74 -3.43 14.38
CA SER A 8 -7.48 -4.81 14.78
C SER A 8 -8.17 -5.82 13.87
N ALA A 9 -9.37 -5.51 13.37
CA ALA A 9 -10.05 -6.35 12.38
C ALA A 9 -9.30 -6.37 11.05
N ALA A 10 -8.87 -5.21 10.53
CA ALA A 10 -8.12 -5.12 9.30
C ALA A 10 -6.75 -5.82 9.40
N GLU A 11 -6.04 -5.67 10.53
CA GLU A 11 -4.78 -6.37 10.78
C GLU A 11 -4.95 -7.90 10.76
N ARG A 12 -6.02 -8.42 11.39
CA ARG A 12 -6.34 -9.86 11.34
C ARG A 12 -6.65 -10.35 9.93
N MET A 13 -7.33 -9.53 9.12
CA MET A 13 -7.61 -9.85 7.72
C MET A 13 -6.32 -9.87 6.89
N LEU A 14 -5.43 -8.90 7.08
CA LEU A 14 -4.12 -8.87 6.42
C LEU A 14 -3.29 -10.11 6.76
N VAL A 15 -3.18 -10.45 8.05
CA VAL A 15 -2.48 -11.67 8.50
C VAL A 15 -3.11 -12.91 7.85
N SER A 16 -4.44 -12.97 7.77
CA SER A 16 -5.13 -14.09 7.12
C SER A 16 -4.79 -14.18 5.63
N ALA A 17 -4.82 -13.07 4.90
CA ALA A 17 -4.46 -13.04 3.48
C ALA A 17 -3.03 -13.50 3.23
N ILE A 18 -2.08 -13.06 4.06
CA ILE A 18 -0.69 -13.52 4.01
C ILE A 18 -0.62 -15.03 4.24
N LEU A 19 -1.25 -15.54 5.30
CA LEU A 19 -1.23 -16.98 5.57
C LEU A 19 -1.92 -17.82 4.48
N MET A 20 -2.97 -17.29 3.84
CA MET A 20 -3.61 -17.92 2.68
C MET A 20 -2.65 -17.96 1.49
N ARG A 21 -1.94 -16.86 1.22
CA ARG A 21 -0.91 -16.80 0.18
C ARG A 21 0.20 -17.81 0.42
N GLU A 22 0.62 -17.95 1.67
CA GLU A 22 1.65 -18.90 2.07
C GLU A 22 1.26 -20.36 1.89
N ARG A 23 -0.04 -20.66 2.03
CA ARG A 23 -0.58 -22.00 1.76
C ARG A 23 -0.87 -22.23 0.27
N GLY A 24 -0.64 -21.24 -0.59
CA GLY A 24 -0.97 -21.32 -2.01
C GLY A 24 -2.48 -21.44 -2.26
N GLU A 25 -3.29 -20.76 -1.43
CA GLU A 25 -4.74 -20.71 -1.63
C GLU A 25 -5.12 -19.88 -2.86
N ASP A 26 -6.42 -19.86 -3.16
CA ASP A 26 -6.98 -19.18 -4.33
C ASP A 26 -6.63 -17.67 -4.37
N ALA A 27 -6.15 -17.21 -5.54
CA ALA A 27 -5.65 -15.86 -5.73
C ALA A 27 -6.74 -14.79 -5.54
N LEU A 28 -7.97 -15.06 -6.00
CA LEU A 28 -9.09 -14.15 -5.83
C LEU A 28 -9.45 -14.02 -4.34
N ALA A 29 -9.50 -15.13 -3.62
CA ALA A 29 -9.78 -15.13 -2.19
C ALA A 29 -8.74 -14.31 -1.40
N ILE A 30 -7.45 -14.53 -1.67
CA ILE A 30 -6.35 -13.78 -1.04
C ILE A 30 -6.49 -12.28 -1.34
N HIS A 31 -6.63 -11.93 -2.61
CA HIS A 31 -6.75 -10.54 -3.06
C HIS A 31 -7.92 -9.85 -2.35
N VAL A 32 -9.09 -10.48 -2.29
CA VAL A 32 -10.30 -9.87 -1.73
C VAL A 32 -10.17 -9.68 -0.22
N VAL A 33 -9.57 -10.62 0.50
CA VAL A 33 -9.31 -10.47 1.94
C VAL A 33 -8.34 -9.31 2.19
N ALA A 34 -7.23 -9.23 1.44
CA ALA A 34 -6.26 -8.15 1.57
C ALA A 34 -6.85 -6.77 1.18
N ALA A 35 -7.54 -6.68 0.05
CA ALA A 35 -8.20 -5.46 -0.41
C ALA A 35 -9.31 -5.01 0.55
N SER A 36 -10.00 -5.94 1.22
CA SER A 36 -10.95 -5.60 2.27
C SER A 36 -10.26 -4.97 3.49
N ALA A 37 -9.11 -5.51 3.92
CA ALA A 37 -8.28 -4.91 4.96
C ALA A 37 -7.85 -3.49 4.57
N LEU A 38 -7.34 -3.32 3.34
CA LEU A 38 -6.94 -2.02 2.80
C LEU A 38 -8.10 -1.01 2.81
N ASN A 39 -9.30 -1.39 2.39
CA ASN A 39 -10.45 -0.47 2.39
C ASN A 39 -10.79 0.01 3.82
N VAL A 40 -10.76 -0.88 4.81
CA VAL A 40 -10.99 -0.47 6.20
C VAL A 40 -9.90 0.49 6.69
N LEU A 41 -8.62 0.21 6.38
CA LEU A 41 -7.51 1.06 6.80
C LEU A 41 -7.56 2.43 6.11
N ARG A 42 -7.91 2.48 4.83
CA ARG A 42 -8.10 3.73 4.09
C ARG A 42 -9.20 4.60 4.69
N ASP A 43 -10.34 4.01 5.06
CA ASP A 43 -11.40 4.73 5.76
C ASP A 43 -10.91 5.33 7.10
N LEU A 44 -10.01 4.62 7.80
CA LEU A 44 -9.43 5.13 9.05
C LEU A 44 -8.44 6.28 8.81
N ILE A 45 -7.65 6.21 7.74
CA ILE A 45 -6.74 7.28 7.30
C ILE A 45 -7.55 8.53 6.92
N GLU A 46 -8.58 8.36 6.08
CA GLU A 46 -9.48 9.44 5.67
C GLU A 46 -10.15 10.13 6.86
N LYS A 47 -10.59 9.35 7.86
CA LYS A 47 -11.19 9.90 9.08
C LYS A 47 -10.22 10.74 9.94
N LYS A 48 -8.91 10.56 9.79
CA LYS A 48 -7.89 11.40 10.43
C LYS A 48 -7.57 12.67 9.63
N GLY A 49 -8.14 12.83 8.42
CA GLY A 49 -7.92 13.98 7.54
C GLY A 49 -6.83 13.75 6.48
N ASP A 50 -6.28 12.54 6.39
CA ASP A 50 -5.25 12.18 5.41
C ASP A 50 -5.84 11.44 4.22
N ASP A 51 -5.12 11.42 3.10
CA ASP A 51 -5.46 10.59 1.93
C ASP A 51 -4.39 9.51 1.73
N TYR A 52 -4.82 8.25 1.67
CA TYR A 52 -3.91 7.12 1.53
C TYR A 52 -3.05 7.17 0.26
N VAL A 53 -3.64 7.58 -0.88
CA VAL A 53 -2.92 7.63 -2.16
C VAL A 53 -1.87 8.71 -2.10
N GLU A 54 -2.23 9.88 -1.59
CA GLU A 54 -1.30 10.98 -1.37
C GLU A 54 -0.14 10.55 -0.46
N GLN A 55 -0.41 9.97 0.70
CA GLN A 55 0.63 9.52 1.64
C GLN A 55 1.54 8.46 1.00
N THR A 56 0.96 7.49 0.27
CA THR A 56 1.72 6.45 -0.45
C THR A 56 2.66 7.07 -1.49
N LEU A 57 2.19 8.04 -2.28
CA LEU A 57 3.00 8.71 -3.29
C LEU A 57 4.13 9.53 -2.67
N LYS A 58 3.86 10.25 -1.56
CA LYS A 58 4.90 11.01 -0.85
C LYS A 58 6.00 10.10 -0.32
N VAL A 59 5.62 9.04 0.40
CA VAL A 59 6.58 8.08 0.95
C VAL A 59 7.36 7.39 -0.16
N GLY A 60 6.68 6.93 -1.22
CA GLY A 60 7.32 6.28 -2.36
C GLY A 60 8.33 7.18 -3.06
N ALA A 61 7.93 8.40 -3.42
CA ALA A 61 8.80 9.35 -4.11
C ALA A 61 10.04 9.72 -3.26
N PHE A 62 9.83 10.02 -1.97
CA PHE A 62 10.93 10.37 -1.05
C PHE A 62 11.89 9.19 -0.83
N THR A 63 11.37 7.97 -0.65
CA THR A 63 12.18 6.76 -0.45
C THR A 63 13.05 6.48 -1.68
N ILE A 64 12.46 6.56 -2.88
CA ILE A 64 13.19 6.30 -4.13
C ILE A 64 14.24 7.38 -4.39
N ALA A 65 13.93 8.66 -4.16
CA ALA A 65 14.88 9.76 -4.33
C ALA A 65 16.07 9.60 -3.36
N THR A 66 15.80 9.25 -2.10
CA THR A 66 16.83 8.97 -1.09
C THR A 66 17.71 7.78 -1.50
N ALA A 67 17.11 6.68 -1.94
CA ALA A 67 17.83 5.49 -2.40
C ALA A 67 18.75 5.80 -3.59
N ARG A 68 18.23 6.53 -4.61
CA ARG A 68 19.05 6.95 -5.77
C ARG A 68 20.23 7.84 -5.35
N ARG A 69 20.02 8.74 -4.40
CA ARG A 69 21.08 9.60 -3.83
C ARG A 69 22.16 8.78 -3.14
N ASN A 70 21.78 7.74 -2.41
CA ASN A 70 22.71 6.85 -1.70
C ASN A 70 23.45 5.87 -2.65
N GLY A 71 23.07 5.83 -3.93
CA GLY A 71 23.62 4.89 -4.91
C GLY A 71 22.99 3.50 -4.83
N ASP A 72 21.86 3.36 -4.16
CA ASP A 72 21.14 2.09 -4.02
C ASP A 72 20.43 1.73 -5.33
N GLU A 73 20.41 0.44 -5.65
CA GLU A 73 19.73 -0.06 -6.85
C GLU A 73 18.20 -0.07 -6.63
N VAL A 74 17.48 0.82 -7.32
CA VAL A 74 16.00 0.84 -7.29
C VAL A 74 15.45 0.04 -8.47
N LYS A 75 14.93 -1.16 -8.19
CA LYS A 75 14.26 -2.03 -9.18
C LYS A 75 12.76 -1.76 -9.22
N LEU A 76 12.37 -0.63 -9.79
CA LEU A 76 10.96 -0.32 -10.04
C LEU A 76 10.73 -0.02 -11.53
N PRO A 77 9.58 -0.42 -12.09
CA PRO A 77 9.18 0.04 -13.41
C PRO A 77 9.13 1.57 -13.42
N THR A 78 9.97 2.21 -14.24
CA THR A 78 9.97 3.67 -14.37
C THR A 78 9.26 4.09 -15.64
N ASN A 79 8.77 5.33 -15.62
CA ASN A 79 8.34 6.03 -16.81
C ASN A 79 8.82 7.48 -16.69
N ALA A 80 8.82 8.22 -17.81
CA ALA A 80 9.36 9.58 -17.85
C ALA A 80 8.70 10.53 -16.83
N VAL A 81 7.43 10.32 -16.50
CA VAL A 81 6.71 11.13 -15.50
C VAL A 81 7.24 10.83 -14.10
N MET A 82 7.33 9.55 -13.73
CA MET A 82 7.86 9.14 -12.43
C MET A 82 9.33 9.53 -12.27
N ASP A 83 10.14 9.40 -13.33
CA ASP A 83 11.54 9.80 -13.30
C ASP A 83 11.69 11.31 -13.10
N ALA A 84 10.85 12.13 -13.73
CA ALA A 84 10.83 13.58 -13.51
C ALA A 84 10.40 13.95 -12.08
N VAL A 85 9.41 13.25 -11.51
CA VAL A 85 9.00 13.46 -10.12
C VAL A 85 10.13 13.10 -9.15
N ILE A 86 10.76 11.95 -9.34
CA ILE A 86 11.88 11.51 -8.49
C ILE A 86 13.04 12.49 -8.59
N GLU A 87 13.38 12.96 -9.79
CA GLU A 87 14.43 13.94 -10.00
C GLU A 87 14.15 15.26 -9.27
N ALA A 88 12.91 15.77 -9.37
CA ALA A 88 12.52 16.98 -8.64
C ALA A 88 12.63 16.81 -7.12
N VAL A 89 12.25 15.66 -6.59
CA VAL A 89 12.38 15.34 -5.16
C VAL A 89 13.85 15.25 -4.77
N SER A 90 14.69 14.61 -5.58
CA SER A 90 16.15 14.54 -5.35
C SER A 90 16.78 15.92 -5.27
N GLN A 91 16.44 16.83 -6.19
CA GLN A 91 16.94 18.21 -6.18
C GLN A 91 16.49 18.98 -4.92
N GLY A 92 15.24 18.79 -4.47
CA GLY A 92 14.73 19.36 -3.23
C GLY A 92 15.45 18.82 -1.99
N ILE A 93 15.85 17.54 -2.00
CA ILE A 93 16.66 16.95 -0.94
C ILE A 93 18.08 17.55 -0.94
N GLU A 94 18.68 17.75 -2.12
CA GLU A 94 20.02 18.34 -2.25
C GLU A 94 20.07 19.81 -1.79
N SER A 95 19.01 20.57 -2.06
CA SER A 95 18.89 21.97 -1.60
C SER A 95 18.55 22.10 -0.12
N GLY A 96 18.13 21.01 0.53
CA GLY A 96 17.64 21.00 1.91
C GLY A 96 16.20 21.51 2.07
N GLU A 97 15.48 21.73 0.97
CA GLU A 97 14.05 22.10 0.97
C GLU A 97 13.14 20.91 1.31
N VAL A 98 13.60 19.68 1.05
CA VAL A 98 12.90 18.44 1.37
C VAL A 98 13.76 17.62 2.32
N THR A 99 13.28 17.41 3.55
CA THR A 99 13.97 16.65 4.59
C THR A 99 13.26 15.34 4.94
N GLN A 100 11.96 15.27 4.65
CA GLN A 100 11.08 14.14 4.96
C GLN A 100 9.95 14.07 3.93
N ALA A 101 9.29 12.91 3.83
CA ALA A 101 8.20 12.70 2.88
C ALA A 101 7.01 13.68 3.06
N SER A 102 6.74 14.13 4.29
CA SER A 102 5.65 15.06 4.58
C SER A 102 5.86 16.48 4.04
N ASP A 103 7.09 16.84 3.65
CA ASP A 103 7.39 18.14 3.03
C ASP A 103 6.85 18.21 1.59
N LEU A 104 6.56 17.05 0.98
CA LEU A 104 6.01 16.95 -0.37
C LEU A 104 4.52 17.32 -0.40
N THR A 105 4.11 17.99 -1.47
CA THR A 105 2.70 18.28 -1.77
C THR A 105 2.28 17.53 -3.03
N VAL A 106 1.23 16.72 -2.94
CA VAL A 106 0.70 15.96 -4.08
C VAL A 106 -0.65 16.56 -4.46
N THR A 107 -0.76 17.02 -5.70
CA THR A 107 -2.01 17.56 -6.24
C THR A 107 -2.61 16.55 -7.21
N LEU A 108 -3.69 15.90 -6.78
CA LEU A 108 -4.48 14.97 -7.61
C LEU A 108 -5.95 15.38 -7.59
N SER A 109 -6.64 15.16 -8.71
CA SER A 109 -8.10 15.16 -8.75
C SER A 109 -8.66 13.91 -8.06
N ALA A 110 -9.94 13.95 -7.69
CA ALA A 110 -10.63 12.79 -7.14
C ALA A 110 -10.66 11.60 -8.13
N GLY A 111 -10.72 11.89 -9.44
CA GLY A 111 -10.66 10.87 -10.50
C GLY A 111 -9.31 10.17 -10.55
N GLU A 112 -8.21 10.93 -10.49
CA GLU A 112 -6.85 10.38 -10.50
C GLU A 112 -6.58 9.54 -9.26
N ARG A 113 -6.96 10.02 -8.07
CA ARG A 113 -6.86 9.23 -6.82
C ARG A 113 -7.57 7.89 -6.93
N ARG A 114 -8.80 7.89 -7.48
CA ARG A 114 -9.57 6.66 -7.67
C ARG A 114 -8.89 5.71 -8.67
N SER A 115 -8.41 6.23 -9.79
CA SER A 115 -7.75 5.44 -10.84
C SER A 115 -6.49 4.75 -10.32
N LEU A 116 -5.70 5.43 -9.48
CA LEU A 116 -4.46 4.88 -8.89
C LEU A 116 -4.69 3.66 -7.99
N LEU A 117 -5.88 3.50 -7.41
CA LEU A 117 -6.21 2.32 -6.60
C LEU A 117 -7.07 1.30 -7.34
N ASN A 118 -7.54 1.62 -8.55
CA ASN A 118 -8.57 0.84 -9.22
C ASN A 118 -8.12 -0.61 -9.43
N TYR A 119 -6.86 -0.84 -9.79
CA TYR A 119 -6.33 -2.19 -9.99
C TYR A 119 -6.35 -3.05 -8.71
N ILE A 120 -6.24 -2.44 -7.52
CA ILE A 120 -6.33 -3.14 -6.24
C ILE A 120 -7.77 -3.28 -5.73
N VAL A 121 -8.64 -2.30 -5.98
CA VAL A 121 -10.01 -2.34 -5.43
C VAL A 121 -11.03 -2.99 -6.37
N LYS A 122 -10.68 -3.20 -7.64
CA LYS A 122 -11.60 -3.73 -8.66
C LYS A 122 -12.09 -5.14 -8.31
N PRO A 123 -11.24 -6.14 -8.00
CA PRO A 123 -11.73 -7.48 -7.62
C PRO A 123 -12.59 -7.46 -6.35
N TYR A 124 -12.23 -6.64 -5.36
CA TYR A 124 -13.06 -6.45 -4.17
C TYR A 124 -14.44 -5.87 -4.51
N ASN A 125 -14.49 -4.82 -5.34
CA ASN A 125 -15.75 -4.17 -5.71
C ASN A 125 -16.62 -5.08 -6.58
N PHE A 126 -16.02 -5.89 -7.45
CA PHE A 126 -16.72 -6.92 -8.23
C PHE A 126 -17.55 -7.83 -7.32
N LEU A 127 -16.95 -8.39 -6.27
CA LEU A 127 -17.67 -9.24 -5.32
C LEU A 127 -18.61 -8.46 -4.39
N LYS A 128 -18.22 -7.25 -3.97
CA LYS A 128 -19.05 -6.39 -3.11
C LYS A 128 -20.39 -6.01 -3.78
N HIS A 129 -20.44 -6.01 -5.10
CA HIS A 129 -21.61 -5.64 -5.88
C HIS A 129 -22.26 -6.81 -6.63
N ALA A 130 -21.86 -8.06 -6.35
CA ALA A 130 -22.42 -9.24 -7.00
C ALA A 130 -23.95 -9.37 -6.86
N ASP A 131 -24.57 -8.75 -5.85
CA ASP A 131 -26.01 -8.69 -5.67
C ASP A 131 -26.71 -7.77 -6.69
N ARG A 132 -26.02 -6.74 -7.17
CA ARG A 132 -26.54 -5.73 -8.12
C ARG A 132 -26.22 -6.08 -9.57
N ASP A 133 -25.09 -6.74 -9.79
CA ASP A 133 -24.58 -7.10 -11.12
C ASP A 133 -24.11 -8.57 -11.17
N PRO A 134 -25.04 -9.54 -10.98
CA PRO A 134 -24.72 -10.97 -10.82
C PRO A 134 -24.14 -11.65 -12.06
N LEU A 135 -24.23 -11.02 -13.23
CA LEU A 135 -23.69 -11.52 -14.50
C LEU A 135 -22.43 -10.78 -14.96
N ALA A 136 -21.92 -9.84 -14.15
CA ALA A 136 -20.64 -9.22 -14.44
C ALA A 136 -19.52 -10.27 -14.41
N THR A 137 -18.44 -10.00 -15.13
CA THR A 137 -17.25 -10.85 -15.18
C THR A 137 -16.02 -10.05 -14.75
N LEU A 138 -15.08 -10.72 -14.09
CA LEU A 138 -13.76 -10.21 -13.76
C LEU A 138 -12.73 -10.97 -14.59
N ASP A 139 -11.74 -10.25 -15.13
CA ASP A 139 -10.62 -10.89 -15.82
C ASP A 139 -9.59 -11.37 -14.78
N ASP A 140 -9.05 -12.58 -14.94
CA ASP A 140 -8.04 -13.12 -14.01
C ASP A 140 -6.80 -12.22 -13.94
N SER A 141 -6.48 -11.47 -14.99
CA SER A 141 -5.37 -10.51 -15.00
C SER A 141 -5.58 -9.29 -14.09
N ASP A 142 -6.81 -9.04 -13.63
CA ASP A 142 -7.09 -8.01 -12.63
C ASP A 142 -6.78 -8.48 -11.19
N ILE A 143 -6.45 -9.76 -10.99
CA ILE A 143 -6.25 -10.36 -9.67
C ILE A 143 -4.77 -10.29 -9.29
N ASP A 144 -4.42 -9.28 -8.49
CA ASP A 144 -3.08 -9.09 -7.93
C ASP A 144 -3.06 -9.22 -6.40
N PRO A 145 -2.96 -10.45 -5.85
CA PRO A 145 -2.97 -10.66 -4.40
C PRO A 145 -1.75 -10.06 -3.69
N ASP A 146 -0.58 -10.04 -4.32
CA ASP A 146 0.63 -9.48 -3.70
C ASP A 146 0.56 -7.96 -3.61
N GLY A 147 0.09 -7.29 -4.67
CA GLY A 147 -0.18 -5.86 -4.65
C GLY A 147 -1.20 -5.50 -3.57
N ALA A 148 -2.29 -6.27 -3.44
CA ALA A 148 -3.30 -6.03 -2.42
C ALA A 148 -2.73 -6.17 -0.99
N ILE A 149 -1.90 -7.19 -0.74
CA ILE A 149 -1.20 -7.39 0.54
C ILE A 149 -0.23 -6.24 0.80
N ALA A 150 0.60 -5.85 -0.18
CA ALA A 150 1.58 -4.78 -0.04
C ALA A 150 0.91 -3.44 0.31
N HIS A 151 -0.19 -3.10 -0.37
CA HIS A 151 -0.95 -1.89 -0.07
C HIS A 151 -1.57 -1.93 1.34
N ALA A 152 -2.17 -3.06 1.72
CA ALA A 152 -2.74 -3.22 3.05
C ALA A 152 -1.66 -3.11 4.15
N LEU A 153 -0.49 -3.71 3.94
CA LEU A 153 0.65 -3.62 4.85
C LEU A 153 1.11 -2.17 5.02
N HIS A 154 1.28 -1.44 3.92
CA HIS A 154 1.63 -0.02 3.97
C HIS A 154 0.55 0.80 4.69
N ALA A 155 -0.74 0.53 4.46
CA ALA A 155 -1.81 1.23 5.16
C ALA A 155 -1.81 0.96 6.69
N VAL A 156 -1.37 -0.21 7.15
CA VAL A 156 -1.20 -0.50 8.59
C VAL A 156 -0.16 0.43 9.21
N THR A 157 0.98 0.66 8.54
CA THR A 157 2.05 1.53 9.08
C THR A 157 1.59 2.98 9.19
N LEU A 158 0.71 3.45 8.29
CA LEU A 158 0.11 4.79 8.36
C LEU A 158 -0.95 4.90 9.47
N VAL A 159 -1.75 3.85 9.70
CA VAL A 159 -2.78 3.87 10.75
C VAL A 159 -2.17 3.78 12.15
N SER A 160 -1.10 2.99 12.31
CA SER A 160 -0.43 2.69 13.58
C SER A 160 1.09 2.86 13.48
N PRO A 161 1.60 4.08 13.30
CA PRO A 161 3.03 4.33 13.16
C PRO A 161 3.80 3.85 14.40
N GLY A 162 4.95 3.21 14.18
CA GLY A 162 5.81 2.68 15.26
C GLY A 162 5.28 1.42 15.96
N LYS A 163 4.07 0.94 15.65
CA LYS A 163 3.60 -0.38 16.11
C LYS A 163 4.35 -1.44 15.32
N GLY A 164 5.02 -2.36 16.02
CA GLY A 164 5.63 -3.53 15.38
C GLY A 164 4.59 -4.32 14.60
N LEU A 165 4.96 -4.78 13.39
CA LEU A 165 4.11 -5.67 12.60
C LEU A 165 3.91 -7.00 13.36
N PRO A 166 2.74 -7.64 13.22
CA PRO A 166 2.50 -8.96 13.80
C PRO A 166 3.61 -9.95 13.41
N ASP A 167 4.04 -10.76 14.38
CA ASP A 167 5.12 -11.74 14.18
C ASP A 167 4.81 -12.74 13.06
N GLU A 168 3.52 -13.02 12.84
CA GLU A 168 3.01 -13.89 11.80
C GLU A 168 3.35 -13.40 10.38
N ILE A 169 3.65 -12.11 10.22
CA ILE A 169 3.98 -11.50 8.92
C ILE A 169 5.49 -11.61 8.60
N LYS A 170 6.35 -11.80 9.61
CA LYS A 170 7.82 -11.85 9.42
C LYS A 170 8.28 -12.85 8.33
N PRO A 171 7.79 -14.10 8.29
CA PRO A 171 8.22 -15.06 7.26
C PRO A 171 7.86 -14.64 5.84
N TYR A 172 6.78 -13.88 5.66
CA TYR A 172 6.40 -13.30 4.37
C TYR A 172 7.36 -12.18 3.98
N LEU A 173 7.67 -11.27 4.91
CA LEU A 173 8.59 -10.16 4.64
C LEU A 173 10.02 -10.63 4.32
N GLU A 174 10.52 -11.65 5.01
CA GLU A 174 11.83 -12.25 4.77
C GLU A 174 11.94 -12.86 3.37
N ARG A 175 10.90 -13.55 2.91
CA ARG A 175 10.90 -14.24 1.61
C ARG A 175 10.69 -13.32 0.42
N HIS A 176 10.04 -12.19 0.64
CA HIS A 176 9.80 -11.18 -0.39
C HIS A 176 10.83 -10.04 -0.36
N ASP A 177 11.88 -10.15 0.47
CA ASP A 177 12.94 -9.14 0.65
C ASP A 177 12.41 -7.75 1.06
N LEU A 178 11.26 -7.72 1.77
CA LEU A 178 10.55 -6.50 2.16
C LEU A 178 10.98 -5.97 3.54
N LEU A 179 11.79 -6.72 4.29
CA LEU A 179 12.25 -6.30 5.63
C LEU A 179 13.19 -5.09 5.59
N ALA A 180 14.05 -4.98 4.57
CA ALA A 180 14.98 -3.86 4.43
C ALA A 180 14.21 -2.55 4.15
N ALA A 181 13.15 -2.60 3.35
CA ALA A 181 12.36 -1.42 2.96
C ALA A 181 11.49 -0.84 4.09
N ILE A 182 11.11 -1.65 5.09
CA ILE A 182 10.24 -1.20 6.19
C ILE A 182 11.04 -0.58 7.34
N ALA A 183 12.27 -1.05 7.60
CA ALA A 183 13.12 -0.51 8.66
C ALA A 183 13.54 0.95 8.39
N ASP A 184 13.79 1.31 7.13
CA ASP A 184 14.21 2.66 6.74
C ASP A 184 13.07 3.69 6.74
N SER A 185 11.81 3.26 6.64
CA SER A 185 10.64 4.17 6.65
C SER A 185 10.10 4.48 8.04
N ALA A 186 10.55 3.75 9.08
CA ALA A 186 10.14 3.96 10.46
C ALA A 186 11.16 4.80 11.27
N GLY A 187 12.27 5.21 10.64
CA GLY A 187 13.39 5.90 11.27
C GLY A 187 13.69 7.31 10.75
N GLY A 188 12.79 7.92 9.99
CA GLY A 188 12.89 9.30 9.48
C GLY A 188 11.92 10.24 10.17
#